data_AF-A0A7J5H5J9-F1
#
_entry.id   AF-A0A7J5H5J9-F1
#
_cell.length_a   1.000
_cell.length_b   1.000
_cell.length_c   1.000
_cell.angle_alpha   90.00
_cell.angle_beta   90.00
_cell.angle_gamma   90.00
#
_symmetry.space_group_name_H-M   'P 1'
#
loop_
_entity.id
_entity.type
_entity.pdbx_description
1 polymer ?
#
loop_
_entity_poly.entity_id
_entity_poly.type
_entity_poly.pdbx_seq_one_letter_code
_entity_poly.pdbx_strand_id
1 'polypeptide(L)'
;SAALKNRPGTIATDFAYFTPEGAHRTLHTPPSAHCLLLMFYNPDCTHCRQTIALLHDDRLFKQMLHDGLLTVLAINTENTPETAPRPEAAPRAGNRLPTDWMAGTASHTLTDNELYILPSMPTLYLLDKEKHVLLKEALPEQVLSHLAKESRNQSLHGE
;
A
#
# COMPACT_ATOMS: atom_id res chain seq x y z
N SER A 1 -20.93 -4.38 -9.24
CA SER A 1 -20.57 -5.59 -8.47
C SER A 1 -19.19 -5.41 -7.86
N ALA A 2 -18.88 -6.10 -6.75
CA ALA A 2 -17.56 -6.06 -6.08
C ALA A 2 -16.38 -6.40 -7.03
N ALA A 3 -16.62 -7.28 -8.00
CA ALA A 3 -15.65 -7.67 -9.02
C ALA A 3 -15.20 -6.51 -9.94
N LEU A 4 -16.03 -5.47 -10.11
CA LEU A 4 -15.69 -4.31 -10.95
C LEU A 4 -14.85 -3.26 -10.21
N LYS A 5 -14.89 -3.23 -8.87
CA LYS A 5 -14.13 -2.26 -8.07
C LYS A 5 -12.63 -2.56 -8.20
N ASN A 6 -11.85 -1.55 -8.62
CA ASN A 6 -10.38 -1.59 -8.72
C ASN A 6 -9.85 -2.84 -9.44
N ARG A 7 -10.48 -3.24 -10.55
CA ARG A 7 -10.02 -4.39 -11.32
C ARG A 7 -8.71 -4.07 -12.05
N PRO A 8 -7.86 -5.07 -12.34
CA PRO A 8 -6.66 -4.84 -13.13
C PRO A 8 -6.91 -4.06 -14.43
N GLY A 9 -6.03 -3.12 -14.75
CA GLY A 9 -6.11 -2.22 -15.91
C GLY A 9 -7.03 -1.01 -15.74
N THR A 10 -7.67 -0.84 -14.58
CA THR A 10 -8.44 0.38 -14.27
C THR A 10 -7.70 1.25 -13.26
N ILE A 11 -7.95 2.57 -13.27
CA ILE A 11 -7.40 3.48 -12.27
C ILE A 11 -7.97 3.12 -10.90
N ALA A 12 -7.10 2.95 -9.91
CA ALA A 12 -7.49 2.68 -8.54
C ALA A 12 -8.32 3.84 -7.98
N THR A 13 -9.45 3.52 -7.36
CA THR A 13 -10.37 4.50 -6.76
C THR A 13 -9.62 5.34 -5.73
N ASP A 14 -9.68 6.67 -5.87
CA ASP A 14 -9.03 7.55 -4.90
C ASP A 14 -9.73 7.45 -3.53
N PHE A 15 -8.95 7.64 -2.47
CA PHE A 15 -9.48 7.66 -1.10
C PHE A 15 -8.65 8.57 -0.23
N ALA A 16 -9.29 9.15 0.78
CA ALA A 16 -8.65 9.99 1.78
C ALA A 16 -8.00 9.16 2.90
N TYR A 17 -6.83 9.60 3.35
CA TYR A 17 -6.16 9.09 4.53
C TYR A 17 -5.43 10.21 5.29
N PHE A 18 -5.11 9.94 6.54
CA PHE A 18 -4.34 10.84 7.40
C PHE A 18 -2.94 10.27 7.63
N THR A 19 -1.89 11.08 7.44
CA THR A 19 -0.52 10.68 7.76
C THR A 19 -0.32 10.63 9.30
N PRO A 20 0.76 10.02 9.81
CA PRO A 20 1.07 10.02 11.24
C PRO A 20 1.17 11.42 11.85
N GLU A 21 1.55 12.42 11.05
CA GLU A 21 1.63 13.83 11.44
C GLU A 21 0.24 14.53 11.44
N GLY A 22 -0.82 13.81 11.08
CA GLY A 22 -2.20 14.33 11.00
C GLY A 22 -2.53 15.03 9.69
N ALA A 23 -1.64 15.01 8.69
CA ALA A 23 -1.92 15.66 7.40
C ALA A 23 -2.93 14.85 6.58
N HIS A 24 -3.94 15.53 6.03
CA HIS A 24 -4.89 14.93 5.11
C HIS A 24 -4.28 14.75 3.71
N ARG A 25 -4.37 13.55 3.15
CA ARG A 25 -3.84 13.17 1.83
C ARG A 25 -4.83 12.27 1.10
N THR A 26 -4.64 12.09 -0.20
CA THR A 26 -5.33 11.07 -0.99
C THR A 26 -4.34 10.12 -1.67
N LEU A 27 -4.79 8.95 -2.12
CA LEU A 27 -3.95 7.98 -2.86
C LEU A 27 -3.31 8.63 -4.09
N HIS A 28 -4.02 9.53 -4.77
CA HIS A 28 -3.55 10.18 -5.99
C HIS A 28 -2.64 11.39 -5.73
N THR A 29 -2.56 11.87 -4.48
CA THR A 29 -1.73 13.02 -4.09
C THR A 29 -0.22 12.78 -4.24
N PRO A 30 0.37 11.69 -3.70
CA PRO A 30 1.80 11.46 -3.84
C PRO A 30 2.16 11.06 -5.27
N PRO A 31 3.24 11.62 -5.85
CA PRO A 31 3.82 11.06 -7.06
C PRO A 31 4.21 9.62 -6.75
N SER A 32 3.74 8.68 -7.58
CA SER A 32 4.21 7.30 -7.49
C SER A 32 5.56 7.20 -8.18
N ALA A 33 6.43 6.37 -7.61
CA ALA A 33 7.47 5.71 -8.38
C ALA A 33 6.89 4.91 -9.56
N HIS A 34 7.71 4.12 -10.24
CA HIS A 34 7.23 3.22 -11.30
C HIS A 34 6.13 2.26 -10.82
N CYS A 35 6.21 1.79 -9.58
CA CYS A 35 5.16 1.03 -8.93
C CYS A 35 4.83 1.58 -7.54
N LEU A 36 3.57 1.44 -7.13
CA LEU A 36 3.12 1.64 -5.76
C LEU A 36 2.48 0.37 -5.22
N LEU A 37 3.04 -0.18 -4.14
CA LEU A 37 2.37 -1.20 -3.34
C LEU A 37 1.47 -0.50 -2.32
N LEU A 38 0.16 -0.67 -2.49
CA LEU A 38 -0.86 -0.26 -1.53
C LEU A 38 -1.21 -1.45 -0.64
N MET A 39 -0.95 -1.32 0.65
CA MET A 39 -1.20 -2.35 1.64
C MET A 39 -2.23 -1.87 2.65
N PHE A 40 -3.40 -2.51 2.67
CA PHE A 40 -4.36 -2.34 3.76
C PHE A 40 -4.01 -3.31 4.89
N TYR A 41 -3.86 -2.79 6.10
CA TYR A 41 -3.41 -3.59 7.23
C TYR A 41 -4.09 -3.20 8.54
N ASN A 42 -4.05 -4.11 9.50
CA ASN A 42 -4.33 -3.85 10.90
C ASN A 42 -3.01 -4.03 11.69
N PRO A 43 -2.56 -3.03 12.48
CA PRO A 43 -1.35 -3.11 13.29
C PRO A 43 -1.28 -4.35 14.20
N ASP A 44 -2.40 -4.72 14.83
CA ASP A 44 -2.45 -5.83 15.80
C ASP A 44 -2.56 -7.21 15.12
N CYS A 45 -2.71 -7.25 13.78
CA CYS A 45 -2.79 -8.47 13.01
C CYS A 45 -1.43 -9.18 12.85
N THR A 46 -1.32 -10.40 13.38
CA THR A 46 -0.11 -11.25 13.23
C THR A 46 0.26 -11.51 11.78
N HIS A 47 -0.74 -11.78 10.91
CA HIS A 47 -0.47 -12.03 9.50
C HIS A 47 0.06 -10.78 8.78
N CYS A 48 -0.45 -9.59 9.12
CA CYS A 48 0.10 -8.32 8.62
C CYS A 48 1.58 -8.18 8.98
N ARG A 49 1.96 -8.46 10.23
CA ARG A 49 3.37 -8.38 10.67
C ARG A 49 4.27 -9.37 9.92
N GLN A 50 3.79 -10.59 9.65
CA GLN A 50 4.52 -11.59 8.87
C GLN A 50 4.71 -11.15 7.42
N THR A 51 3.67 -10.63 6.78
CA THR A 51 3.74 -10.11 5.41
C THR A 51 4.68 -8.90 5.32
N ILE A 52 4.62 -7.98 6.28
CA ILE A 52 5.55 -6.84 6.36
C ILE A 52 6.99 -7.34 6.43
N ALA A 53 7.29 -8.28 7.34
CA ALA A 53 8.63 -8.84 7.47
C ALA A 53 9.10 -9.53 6.19
N LEU A 54 8.24 -10.35 5.57
CA LEU A 54 8.56 -11.07 4.33
C LEU A 54 8.91 -10.10 3.20
N LEU A 55 8.07 -9.09 2.95
CA LEU A 55 8.30 -8.11 1.88
C LEU A 55 9.49 -7.23 2.19
N HIS A 56 9.58 -6.74 3.42
CA HIS A 56 10.67 -5.89 3.85
C HIS A 56 12.00 -6.63 3.72
N ASP A 57 12.10 -7.92 4.05
CA ASP A 57 13.37 -8.65 4.02
C ASP A 57 13.78 -9.19 2.65
N ASP A 58 12.91 -9.10 1.64
CA ASP A 58 13.24 -9.49 0.27
C ASP A 58 14.26 -8.54 -0.37
N ARG A 59 15.30 -9.10 -0.98
CA ARG A 59 16.42 -8.33 -1.55
C ARG A 59 16.00 -7.47 -2.73
N LEU A 60 15.16 -7.98 -3.63
CA LEU A 60 14.71 -7.22 -4.79
C LEU A 60 13.78 -6.08 -4.35
N PHE A 61 12.89 -6.37 -3.41
CA PHE A 61 11.98 -5.38 -2.85
C PHE A 61 12.74 -4.21 -2.21
N LYS A 62 13.73 -4.49 -1.35
CA LYS A 62 14.63 -3.47 -0.77
C LYS A 62 15.35 -2.66 -1.84
N GLN A 63 15.88 -3.33 -2.86
CA GLN A 63 16.60 -2.66 -3.94
C GLN A 63 15.69 -1.69 -4.72
N MET A 64 14.48 -2.13 -5.08
CA MET A 64 13.54 -1.28 -5.81
C MET A 64 13.02 -0.09 -4.99
N LEU A 65 12.86 -0.26 -3.67
CA LEU A 65 12.60 0.86 -2.75
C LEU A 65 13.76 1.86 -2.76
N HIS A 66 14.99 1.37 -2.62
CA HIS A 66 16.20 2.19 -2.62
C HIS A 66 16.38 2.98 -3.93
N ASP A 67 16.14 2.32 -5.07
CA ASP A 67 16.27 2.91 -6.40
C ASP A 67 15.11 3.86 -6.77
N GLY A 68 14.13 4.03 -5.88
CA GLY A 68 12.94 4.86 -6.14
C GLY A 68 12.03 4.30 -7.24
N LEU A 69 12.11 2.99 -7.51
CA LEU A 69 11.28 2.28 -8.48
C LEU A 69 10.00 1.73 -7.85
N LEU A 70 10.03 1.48 -6.55
CA LEU A 70 8.89 1.08 -5.76
C LEU A 70 8.62 2.10 -4.67
N THR A 71 7.33 2.35 -4.42
CA THR A 71 6.85 3.06 -3.25
C THR A 71 5.90 2.14 -2.49
N VAL A 72 5.93 2.16 -1.15
CA VAL A 72 4.95 1.44 -0.32
C VAL A 72 4.09 2.43 0.44
N LEU A 73 2.77 2.28 0.35
CA LEU A 73 1.79 2.99 1.14
C LEU A 73 0.99 2.00 1.99
N ALA A 74 1.27 1.96 3.28
CA ALA A 74 0.57 1.13 4.25
C ALA A 74 -0.54 1.91 4.94
N ILE A 75 -1.78 1.49 4.72
CA ILE A 75 -2.98 2.13 5.24
C ILE A 75 -3.58 1.28 6.35
N ASN A 76 -3.56 1.82 7.56
CA ASN A 76 -4.27 1.26 8.69
C ASN A 76 -5.78 1.47 8.47
N THR A 77 -6.53 0.37 8.52
CA THR A 77 -8.00 0.40 8.40
C THR A 77 -8.71 0.26 9.75
N GLU A 78 -7.98 0.07 10.84
CA GLU A 78 -8.56 0.08 12.20
C GLU A 78 -8.84 1.50 12.67
N ASN A 79 -9.94 1.63 13.42
CA ASN A 79 -10.37 2.89 14.04
C ASN A 79 -10.41 4.06 13.04
N THR A 80 -10.99 3.84 11.85
CA THR A 80 -11.16 4.87 10.80
C THR A 80 -11.76 6.15 11.39
N PRO A 81 -10.94 7.17 11.66
CA PRO A 81 -11.40 8.27 12.48
C PRO A 81 -12.21 9.24 11.61
N GLU A 82 -13.22 9.87 12.19
CA GLU A 82 -13.99 10.93 11.51
C GLU A 82 -13.12 12.16 11.19
N THR A 83 -12.07 12.38 11.99
CA THR A 83 -11.13 13.52 11.88
C THR A 83 -9.69 13.04 12.03
N ALA A 84 -8.70 13.89 11.68
CA ALA A 84 -7.29 13.52 11.77
C ALA A 84 -6.93 13.04 13.20
N PRO A 85 -6.18 11.93 13.35
CA PRO A 85 -5.73 11.49 14.66
C PRO A 85 -4.86 12.58 15.31
N ARG A 86 -5.00 12.76 16.63
CA ARG A 86 -4.07 13.64 17.38
C ARG A 86 -2.65 13.04 17.32
N PRO A 87 -1.58 13.86 17.19
CA PRO A 87 -0.20 13.39 17.13
C PRO A 87 0.22 12.49 18.30
N GLU A 88 -0.47 12.62 19.43
CA GLU A 88 -0.24 11.90 20.68
C GLU A 88 -0.70 10.43 20.61
N ALA A 89 -1.50 10.06 19.60
CA ALA A 89 -1.97 8.70 19.35
C ALA A 89 -0.95 7.84 18.59
N ALA A 90 0.35 8.01 18.89
CA ALA A 90 1.42 7.26 18.25
C ALA A 90 1.20 5.74 18.44
N PRO A 91 1.49 4.91 17.41
CA PRO A 91 1.32 3.47 17.52
C PRO A 91 2.19 2.90 18.66
N ARG A 92 1.63 1.95 19.41
CA ARG A 92 2.32 1.29 20.52
C ARG A 92 3.64 0.67 20.04
N ALA A 93 4.67 0.73 20.89
CA ALA A 93 5.99 0.16 20.62
C ALA A 93 5.86 -1.36 20.34
N GLY A 94 5.98 -1.75 19.07
CA GLY A 94 5.78 -3.12 18.59
C GLY A 94 5.16 -3.22 17.20
N ASN A 95 4.43 -2.19 16.76
CA ASN A 95 3.76 -2.12 15.45
C ASN A 95 4.36 -1.07 14.51
N ARG A 96 5.65 -0.75 14.65
CA ARG A 96 6.28 0.23 13.76
C ARG A 96 6.52 -0.40 12.39
N LEU A 97 5.90 0.20 11.38
CA LEU A 97 6.23 -0.06 9.98
C LEU A 97 7.70 0.29 9.70
N PRO A 98 8.33 -0.34 8.68
CA PRO A 98 9.62 0.09 8.18
C PRO A 98 9.64 1.59 7.87
N THR A 99 10.74 2.27 8.19
CA THR A 99 10.84 3.75 8.09
C THR A 99 10.85 4.26 6.66
N ASP A 100 11.14 3.39 5.70
CA ASP A 100 11.13 3.64 4.25
C ASP A 100 9.74 3.43 3.63
N TRP A 101 8.72 3.08 4.43
CA TRP A 101 7.34 2.96 3.97
C TRP A 101 6.54 4.20 4.35
N MET A 102 5.68 4.66 3.44
CA MET A 102 4.68 5.65 3.80
C MET A 102 3.57 4.97 4.61
N ALA A 103 3.12 5.64 5.66
CA ALA A 103 2.06 5.16 6.52
C ALA A 103 0.88 6.14 6.52
N GLY A 104 -0.32 5.63 6.74
CA GLY A 104 -1.49 6.45 7.00
C GLY A 104 -2.62 5.66 7.63
N THR A 105 -3.65 6.36 8.10
CA THR A 105 -4.91 5.79 8.58
C THR A 105 -6.02 6.18 7.61
N ALA A 106 -6.79 5.21 7.15
CA ALA A 106 -7.90 5.47 6.23
C ALA A 106 -8.95 6.39 6.86
N SER A 107 -9.55 7.27 6.05
CA SER A 107 -10.81 7.92 6.41
C SER A 107 -11.97 6.90 6.42
N HIS A 108 -13.01 7.15 7.22
CA HIS A 108 -14.24 6.34 7.28
C HIS A 108 -14.87 6.10 5.89
N THR A 109 -14.73 7.06 4.97
CA THR A 109 -15.26 6.94 3.60
C THR A 109 -14.74 5.72 2.84
N LEU A 110 -13.55 5.20 3.18
CA LEU A 110 -13.00 4.02 2.54
C LEU A 110 -13.82 2.77 2.87
N THR A 111 -14.16 2.60 4.15
CA THR A 111 -14.94 1.45 4.65
C THR A 111 -16.41 1.62 4.37
N ASP A 112 -16.96 2.80 4.61
CA ASP A 112 -18.42 3.05 4.55
C ASP A 112 -18.95 2.97 3.12
N ASN A 113 -18.16 3.43 2.15
CA ASN A 113 -18.50 3.32 0.72
C ASN A 113 -17.94 2.04 0.08
N GLU A 114 -17.27 1.19 0.86
CA GLU A 114 -16.62 -0.04 0.42
C GLU A 114 -15.74 0.20 -0.82
N LEU A 115 -14.92 1.25 -0.82
CA LEU A 115 -14.18 1.67 -2.02
C LEU A 115 -13.21 0.59 -2.52
N TYR A 116 -12.76 -0.28 -1.61
CA TYR A 116 -11.89 -1.42 -1.86
C TYR A 116 -12.52 -2.70 -1.30
N ILE A 117 -12.22 -3.83 -1.94
CA ILE A 117 -12.56 -5.16 -1.40
C ILE A 117 -11.39 -5.63 -0.56
N LEU A 118 -11.65 -5.90 0.72
CA LEU A 118 -10.66 -6.25 1.75
C LEU A 118 -11.07 -7.58 2.41
N PRO A 119 -10.93 -8.73 1.73
CA PRO A 119 -11.49 -10.00 2.20
C PRO A 119 -10.70 -10.59 3.38
N SER A 120 -9.42 -10.24 3.50
CA SER A 120 -8.52 -10.66 4.57
C SER A 120 -7.43 -9.62 4.79
N MET A 121 -6.87 -9.58 6.01
CA MET A 121 -5.77 -8.68 6.34
C MET A 121 -4.43 -9.42 6.37
N PRO A 122 -3.38 -8.90 5.72
CA PRO A 122 -3.40 -7.69 4.90
C PRO A 122 -4.01 -7.93 3.51
N THR A 123 -4.55 -6.88 2.89
CA THR A 123 -4.93 -6.90 1.47
C THR A 123 -3.94 -6.05 0.66
N LEU A 124 -3.36 -6.62 -0.39
CA LEU A 124 -2.36 -5.96 -1.23
C LEU A 124 -2.92 -5.60 -2.60
N TYR A 125 -2.60 -4.38 -3.04
CA TYR A 125 -2.80 -3.92 -4.41
C TYR A 125 -1.48 -3.40 -4.95
N LEU A 126 -1.12 -3.76 -6.18
CA LEU A 126 0.03 -3.18 -6.86
C LEU A 126 -0.48 -2.25 -7.95
N LEU A 127 0.01 -1.02 -7.97
CA LEU A 127 -0.39 0.02 -8.91
C LEU A 127 0.82 0.48 -9.75
N ASP A 128 0.57 0.94 -10.97
CA ASP A 128 1.58 1.64 -11.77
C ASP A 128 1.71 3.13 -11.37
N LYS A 129 2.60 3.85 -12.04
CA LYS A 129 2.84 5.29 -11.81
C LYS A 129 1.59 6.16 -12.05
N GLU A 130 0.70 5.75 -12.96
CA GLU A 130 -0.60 6.39 -13.23
C GLU A 130 -1.74 5.89 -12.32
N LYS A 131 -1.42 5.05 -11.32
CA LYS A 131 -2.35 4.43 -10.37
C LYS A 131 -3.31 3.41 -11.01
N HIS A 132 -3.01 2.87 -12.20
CA HIS A 132 -3.75 1.70 -12.68
C HIS A 132 -3.41 0.48 -11.85
N VAL A 133 -4.43 -0.32 -11.57
CA VAL A 133 -4.27 -1.58 -10.84
C VAL A 133 -3.54 -2.59 -11.72
N LEU A 134 -2.38 -3.03 -11.28
CA LEU A 134 -1.61 -4.12 -11.86
C LEU A 134 -2.01 -5.46 -11.21
N LEU A 135 -2.10 -5.46 -9.88
CA LEU A 135 -2.55 -6.61 -9.09
C LEU A 135 -3.61 -6.17 -8.08
N LYS A 136 -4.64 -7.00 -7.92
CA LYS A 136 -5.73 -6.83 -6.95
C LYS A 136 -5.72 -8.01 -5.99
N GLU A 137 -5.84 -7.73 -4.69
CA GLU A 137 -5.94 -8.75 -3.64
C GLU A 137 -4.78 -9.76 -3.72
N ALA A 138 -3.58 -9.24 -3.98
CA ALA A 138 -2.41 -10.04 -4.30
C ALA A 138 -1.83 -10.71 -3.06
N LEU A 139 -1.28 -11.90 -3.26
CA LEU A 139 -0.39 -12.53 -2.30
C LEU A 139 1.02 -11.90 -2.39
N PRO A 140 1.82 -11.89 -1.30
CA PRO A 140 3.15 -11.28 -1.29
C PRO A 140 4.07 -11.83 -2.40
N GLU A 141 4.02 -13.14 -2.66
CA GLU A 141 4.80 -13.80 -3.71
C GLU A 141 4.40 -13.35 -5.12
N GLN A 142 3.13 -12.97 -5.34
CA GLN A 142 2.68 -12.43 -6.62
C GLN A 142 3.22 -11.02 -6.84
N VAL A 143 3.28 -10.21 -5.79
CA VAL A 143 3.92 -8.89 -5.81
C VAL A 143 5.40 -9.04 -6.17
N LEU A 144 6.15 -9.88 -5.44
CA LEU A 144 7.58 -10.13 -5.71
C LEU A 144 7.81 -10.66 -7.14
N SER A 145 6.97 -11.58 -7.59
CA SER A 145 7.05 -12.13 -8.95
C SER A 145 6.81 -11.07 -10.03
N HIS A 146 5.91 -10.12 -9.78
CA HIS A 146 5.62 -9.02 -10.70
C HIS A 146 6.77 -8.02 -10.73
N LEU A 147 7.27 -7.60 -9.57
CA LEU A 147 8.43 -6.72 -9.43
C LEU A 147 9.68 -7.28 -10.14
N ALA A 148 9.89 -8.60 -10.05
CA ALA A 148 10.98 -9.26 -10.77
C ALA A 148 10.83 -9.20 -12.30
N LYS A 149 9.61 -9.18 -12.84
CA LYS A 149 9.37 -8.97 -14.27
C LYS A 149 9.63 -7.53 -14.66
N GLU A 150 9.16 -6.58 -13.86
CA GLU A 150 9.37 -5.14 -14.10
C GLU A 150 10.86 -4.77 -14.09
N SER A 151 11.62 -5.25 -13.10
CA SER A 151 13.07 -5.02 -13.03
C SER A 151 13.82 -5.52 -14.28
N ARG A 152 13.43 -6.68 -14.82
CA ARG A 152 13.99 -7.20 -16.08
C ARG A 152 13.61 -6.36 -17.30
N ASN A 153 12.36 -5.93 -17.38
CA ASN A 153 11.87 -5.11 -18.49
C ASN A 153 12.56 -3.73 -18.52
N GLN A 154 12.86 -3.15 -17.36
CA GLN A 154 13.58 -1.89 -17.24
C GLN A 154 15.05 -2.04 -17.66
N SER A 155 15.69 -3.15 -17.32
CA SER A 155 17.06 -3.46 -17.75
C SER A 155 17.19 -3.58 -19.28
N LEU A 156 16.11 -3.95 -19.96
CA LEU A 156 16.06 -4.11 -21.43
C LEU A 156 15.76 -2.81 -22.20
N HIS A 157 15.23 -1.78 -21.54
CA HIS A 157 14.93 -0.47 -22.18
C HIS A 157 15.93 0.63 -21.79
N GLY A 158 17.01 0.26 -21.08
CA GLY A 158 18.07 1.16 -20.63
C GLY A 158 19.35 1.14 -21.48
N GLU A 159 19.33 0.51 -22.67
CA GLU A 159 20.42 0.51 -23.66
C GLU A 159 20.10 1.41 -24.87
#